data_AF-A0A0F3RAA0-F1
#
_entry.id   AF-A0A0F3RAA0-F1
#
_cell.length_a   1.000
_cell.length_b   1.000
_cell.length_c   1.000
_cell.angle_alpha   90.00
_cell.angle_beta   90.00
_cell.angle_gamma   90.00
#
_symmetry.space_group_name_H-M   'P 1'
#
loop_
_entity.id
_entity.type
_entity.pdbx_description
1 polymer ?
#
loop_
_entity_poly.entity_id
_entity_poly.type
_entity_poly.pdbx_seq_one_letter_code
_entity_poly.pdbx_strand_id
1 'polypeptide(L)'
;MSLRGNCIAIDEAISGVCYYFMRLPRSLWLLAMTFFVLYKFMKQPIVYIVTNEKNGILYTGVTSNLIKRIYQHKNDTIKGFSKKYNCKILVFYEIHQTMNSAINREKQIKAGSRDKKIKLIEQTNINWDDLYNEIIL
;
A
#
# COMPACT_ATOMS: atom_id res chain seq x y z
N MET A 1 -10.91 2.40 -15.49
CA MET A 1 -11.77 1.49 -14.70
C MET A 1 -11.74 1.98 -13.26
N SER A 2 -12.88 2.51 -12.78
CA SER A 2 -12.97 3.41 -11.63
C SER A 2 -12.68 2.70 -10.29
N LEU A 3 -11.57 3.05 -9.63
CA LEU A 3 -11.28 2.68 -8.23
C LEU A 3 -12.11 3.49 -7.20
N ARG A 4 -12.96 4.44 -7.65
CA ARG A 4 -13.76 5.30 -6.74
C ARG A 4 -14.87 4.54 -6.00
N GLY A 5 -15.42 3.48 -6.58
CA GLY A 5 -16.55 2.75 -5.98
C GLY A 5 -16.17 1.89 -4.77
N ASN A 6 -14.95 1.33 -4.74
CA ASN A 6 -14.55 0.41 -3.68
C ASN A 6 -14.19 1.09 -2.36
N CYS A 7 -13.69 2.33 -2.37
CA CYS A 7 -13.33 3.02 -1.12
C CYS A 7 -14.54 3.50 -0.33
N ILE A 8 -15.57 4.00 -1.02
CA ILE A 8 -16.82 4.45 -0.39
C ILE A 8 -17.54 3.26 0.27
N ALA A 9 -17.60 2.12 -0.44
CA ALA A 9 -18.20 0.90 0.09
C ALA A 9 -17.48 0.33 1.32
N ILE A 10 -16.15 0.49 1.42
CA ILE A 10 -15.38 0.06 2.61
C ILE A 10 -15.68 0.97 3.81
N ASP A 11 -15.73 2.29 3.62
CA ASP A 11 -16.06 3.23 4.71
C ASP A 11 -17.52 3.07 5.19
N GLU A 12 -18.47 2.83 4.29
CA GLU A 12 -19.87 2.54 4.64
C GLU A 12 -20.01 1.19 5.37
N ALA A 13 -19.30 0.14 4.94
CA ALA A 13 -19.27 -1.13 5.64
C ALA A 13 -18.64 -1.01 7.03
N ILE A 14 -17.56 -0.23 7.16
CA ILE A 14 -16.90 0.08 8.44
C ILE A 14 -17.85 0.83 9.39
N SER A 15 -18.63 1.78 8.87
CA SER A 15 -19.67 2.50 9.62
C SER A 15 -20.79 1.57 10.10
N GLY A 16 -21.25 0.68 9.21
CA GLY A 16 -22.25 -0.34 9.55
C GLY A 16 -21.76 -1.35 10.59
N VAL A 17 -20.51 -1.79 10.51
CA VAL A 17 -19.92 -2.72 11.49
C VAL A 17 -19.74 -2.01 12.85
N CYS A 18 -19.33 -0.73 12.87
CA CYS A 18 -19.30 0.10 14.08
C CYS A 18 -20.67 0.20 14.75
N TYR A 19 -21.75 0.38 13.99
CA TYR A 19 -23.12 0.40 14.52
C TYR A 19 -23.47 -0.92 15.24
N TYR A 20 -23.13 -2.06 14.65
CA TYR A 20 -23.34 -3.37 15.30
C TYR A 20 -22.44 -3.56 16.53
N PHE A 21 -21.22 -3.03 16.52
CA PHE A 21 -20.35 -3.05 17.68
C PHE A 21 -20.91 -2.24 18.86
N MET A 22 -21.56 -1.11 18.63
CA MET A 22 -22.23 -0.32 19.70
C MET A 22 -23.39 -1.08 20.38
N ARG A 23 -23.86 -2.20 19.81
CA ARG A 23 -24.87 -3.08 20.38
C ARG A 23 -24.31 -4.31 21.11
N LEU A 24 -22.98 -4.48 21.14
CA LEU A 24 -22.36 -5.59 21.88
C LEU A 24 -22.30 -5.33 23.40
N PRO A 25 -22.34 -6.37 24.23
CA PRO A 25 -22.06 -6.26 25.67
C PRO A 25 -20.70 -5.60 25.90
N ARG A 26 -20.58 -4.77 26.95
CA ARG A 26 -19.32 -4.05 27.29
C ARG A 26 -18.09 -4.97 27.41
N SER A 27 -18.28 -6.22 27.83
CA SER A 27 -17.23 -7.24 27.90
C SER A 27 -16.65 -7.64 26.54
N LEU A 28 -17.45 -7.59 25.47
CA LEU A 28 -17.06 -7.89 24.10
C LEU A 28 -16.67 -6.64 23.31
N TRP A 29 -17.10 -5.46 23.78
CA TRP A 29 -16.86 -4.19 23.10
C TRP A 29 -15.38 -3.83 22.97
N LEU A 30 -14.60 -4.07 24.02
CA LEU A 30 -13.15 -3.84 24.00
C LEU A 30 -12.44 -4.74 22.97
N LEU A 31 -12.87 -6.00 22.87
CA LEU A 31 -12.31 -7.00 21.97
C LEU A 31 -12.70 -6.73 20.51
N ALA A 32 -13.94 -6.29 20.28
CA ALA A 32 -14.42 -5.81 19.01
C ALA A 32 -13.69 -4.55 18.52
N MET A 33 -13.51 -3.56 19.39
CA MET A 33 -12.79 -2.32 19.07
C MET A 33 -11.32 -2.58 18.77
N THR A 34 -10.65 -3.44 19.54
CA THR A 34 -9.27 -3.83 19.25
C THR A 34 -9.16 -4.54 17.90
N PHE A 35 -10.06 -5.49 17.59
CA PHE A 35 -10.08 -6.16 16.29
C PHE A 35 -10.35 -5.19 15.13
N PHE A 36 -11.25 -4.24 15.32
CA PHE A 36 -11.56 -3.20 14.33
C PHE A 36 -10.38 -2.25 14.10
N VAL A 37 -9.72 -1.79 15.17
CA VAL A 37 -8.51 -0.97 15.09
C VAL A 37 -7.39 -1.73 14.38
N LEU A 38 -7.19 -3.01 14.72
CA LEU A 38 -6.21 -3.88 14.06
C LEU A 38 -6.56 -4.09 12.58
N TYR A 39 -7.82 -4.34 12.23
CA TYR A 39 -8.26 -4.51 10.85
C TYR A 39 -8.05 -3.23 10.02
N LYS A 40 -8.34 -2.06 10.59
CA LYS A 40 -8.08 -0.77 9.95
C LYS A 40 -6.58 -0.54 9.75
N PHE A 41 -5.75 -0.99 10.69
CA PHE A 41 -4.29 -1.00 10.53
C PHE A 41 -3.82 -1.95 9.41
N MET A 42 -4.44 -3.11 9.24
CA MET A 42 -4.05 -4.11 8.23
C MET A 42 -4.40 -3.73 6.77
N LYS A 43 -5.23 -2.70 6.55
CA LYS A 43 -5.75 -2.33 5.22
C LYS A 43 -5.46 -0.87 4.87
N GLN A 44 -4.34 -0.31 5.35
CA GLN A 44 -4.01 1.08 5.10
C GLN A 44 -3.59 1.30 3.63
N PRO A 45 -4.05 2.40 3.02
CA PRO A 45 -3.56 2.84 1.71
C PRO A 45 -2.06 3.12 1.73
N ILE A 46 -1.33 2.50 0.80
CA ILE A 46 0.12 2.57 0.70
C ILE A 46 0.51 2.93 -0.73
N VAL A 47 1.38 3.93 -0.87
CA VAL A 47 2.13 4.18 -2.10
C VAL A 47 3.42 3.38 -2.04
N TYR A 48 3.83 2.75 -3.13
CA TYR A 48 5.06 1.98 -3.18
C TYR A 48 5.82 2.19 -4.48
N ILE A 49 7.13 1.93 -4.44
CA ILE A 49 8.00 1.91 -5.61
C ILE A 49 8.71 0.55 -5.68
N VAL A 50 8.59 -0.11 -6.82
CA VAL A 50 9.37 -1.31 -7.14
C VAL A 50 10.31 -1.04 -8.31
N THR A 51 11.43 -1.77 -8.34
CA THR A 51 12.42 -1.68 -9.40
C THR A 51 12.95 -3.05 -9.82
N ASN A 52 13.65 -3.11 -10.95
CA ASN A 52 14.35 -4.29 -11.41
C ASN A 52 15.79 -4.36 -10.86
N GLU A 53 16.45 -3.23 -10.67
CA GLU A 53 17.83 -3.10 -10.17
C GLU A 53 18.07 -1.68 -9.64
N LYS A 54 19.20 -1.47 -8.94
CA LYS A 54 19.58 -0.13 -8.45
C LYS A 54 19.71 0.85 -9.62
N ASN A 55 19.05 2.00 -9.50
CA ASN A 55 18.96 3.00 -10.58
C ASN A 55 18.33 2.49 -11.89
N GLY A 56 17.57 1.39 -11.85
CA GLY A 56 16.82 0.85 -12.97
C GLY A 56 15.42 1.46 -13.13
N ILE A 57 14.53 0.72 -13.78
CA ILE A 57 13.16 1.13 -14.04
C ILE A 57 12.40 1.26 -12.72
N LEU A 58 11.70 2.38 -12.52
CA LEU A 58 10.87 2.60 -11.34
C LEU A 58 9.40 2.49 -11.69
N TYR A 59 8.71 1.56 -11.04
CA TYR A 59 7.26 1.47 -11.09
C TYR A 59 6.68 1.98 -9.78
N THR A 60 5.79 2.98 -9.86
CA THR A 60 5.06 3.51 -8.71
C THR A 60 3.60 3.06 -8.75
N GLY A 61 3.10 2.57 -7.62
CA GLY A 61 1.71 2.12 -7.49
C GLY A 61 1.11 2.43 -6.13
N VAL A 62 -0.20 2.19 -6.01
CA VAL A 62 -0.95 2.24 -4.75
C VAL A 62 -1.60 0.89 -4.46
N THR A 63 -1.70 0.51 -3.18
CA THR A 63 -2.39 -0.69 -2.72
C THR A 63 -2.90 -0.52 -1.29
N SER A 64 -3.92 -1.27 -0.89
CA SER A 64 -4.32 -1.42 0.51
C SER A 64 -3.74 -2.69 1.17
N ASN A 65 -2.97 -3.47 0.42
CA ASN A 65 -2.27 -4.65 0.92
C ASN A 65 -0.92 -4.74 0.20
N LEU A 66 0.14 -4.28 0.88
CA LEU A 66 1.49 -4.22 0.32
C LEU A 66 2.07 -5.62 0.11
N ILE A 67 2.04 -6.48 1.13
CA ILE A 67 2.58 -7.85 1.09
C ILE A 67 2.02 -8.62 -0.10
N LYS A 68 0.68 -8.68 -0.23
CA LYS A 68 0.02 -9.36 -1.35
C LYS A 68 0.44 -8.78 -2.69
N ARG A 69 0.59 -7.46 -2.80
CA ARG A 69 0.93 -6.79 -4.05
C ARG A 69 2.38 -7.05 -4.47
N ILE A 70 3.31 -7.03 -3.52
CA ILE A 70 4.72 -7.31 -3.81
C ILE A 70 4.93 -8.80 -4.10
N TYR A 71 4.25 -9.69 -3.38
CA TYR A 71 4.19 -11.11 -3.74
C TYR A 71 3.73 -11.30 -5.18
N GLN A 72 2.69 -10.57 -5.62
CA GLN A 72 2.21 -10.66 -7.00
C GLN A 72 3.23 -10.22 -8.04
N HIS A 73 4.01 -9.17 -7.77
CA HIS A 73 5.11 -8.72 -8.63
C HIS A 73 6.25 -9.73 -8.67
N LYS A 74 6.68 -10.25 -7.51
CA LYS A 74 7.75 -11.27 -7.42
C LYS A 74 7.42 -12.55 -8.20
N ASN A 75 6.15 -12.98 -8.15
CA ASN A 75 5.67 -14.20 -8.79
C ASN A 75 5.06 -14.00 -10.19
N ASP A 76 5.17 -12.80 -10.78
CA ASP A 76 4.66 -12.49 -12.13
C ASP A 76 3.19 -12.88 -12.38
N THR A 77 2.39 -12.87 -11.30
CA THR A 77 0.99 -13.32 -11.31
C THR A 77 0.06 -12.32 -11.99
N ILE A 78 0.50 -11.06 -12.14
CA ILE A 78 -0.26 -10.01 -12.82
C ILE A 78 0.42 -9.69 -14.15
N LYS A 79 -0.31 -9.88 -15.25
CA LYS A 79 0.12 -9.45 -16.59
C LYS A 79 0.17 -7.91 -16.64
N GLY A 80 1.26 -7.33 -17.15
CA GLY A 80 1.39 -5.88 -17.29
C GLY A 80 2.83 -5.37 -17.36
N PHE A 81 2.99 -4.05 -17.18
CA PHE A 81 4.26 -3.33 -17.27
C PHE A 81 5.33 -3.89 -16.33
N SER A 82 5.00 -4.16 -15.06
CA SER A 82 5.98 -4.67 -14.08
C SER A 82 6.53 -6.05 -14.46
N LYS A 83 5.69 -6.92 -15.06
CA LYS A 83 6.12 -8.21 -15.61
C LYS A 83 7.02 -8.05 -16.83
N LYS A 84 6.71 -7.09 -17.71
CA LYS A 84 7.52 -6.81 -18.91
C LYS A 84 8.94 -6.37 -18.55
N TYR A 85 9.09 -5.62 -17.45
CA TYR A 85 10.36 -5.03 -17.03
C TYR A 85 10.96 -5.68 -15.77
N ASN A 86 10.41 -6.80 -15.31
CA ASN A 86 10.90 -7.57 -14.16
C ASN A 86 11.09 -6.74 -12.87
N CYS A 87 10.18 -5.78 -12.61
CA CYS A 87 10.26 -4.94 -11.41
C CYS A 87 9.81 -5.73 -10.15
N LYS A 88 10.77 -6.32 -9.43
CA LYS A 88 10.53 -7.28 -8.34
C LYS A 88 11.08 -6.87 -6.97
N ILE A 89 11.87 -5.79 -6.92
CA ILE A 89 12.55 -5.32 -5.72
C ILE A 89 11.73 -4.17 -5.13
N LEU A 90 11.24 -4.31 -3.89
CA LEU A 90 10.55 -3.22 -3.19
C LEU A 90 11.59 -2.29 -2.58
N VAL A 91 11.68 -1.05 -3.05
CA VAL A 91 12.72 -0.11 -2.59
C VAL A 91 12.17 1.06 -1.78
N PHE A 92 10.85 1.29 -1.81
CA PHE A 92 10.20 2.35 -1.05
C PHE A 92 8.71 2.05 -0.84
N TYR A 93 8.19 2.45 0.32
CA TYR A 93 6.75 2.55 0.56
C TYR A 93 6.41 3.69 1.52
N GLU A 94 5.21 4.26 1.39
CA GLU A 94 4.68 5.35 2.19
C GLU A 94 3.23 5.05 2.56
N ILE A 95 2.91 5.09 3.86
CA ILE A 95 1.58 4.81 4.41
C ILE A 95 0.74 6.10 4.43
N HIS A 96 -0.54 6.00 4.08
CA HIS A 96 -1.48 7.11 4.06
C HIS A 96 -2.78 6.81 4.80
N GLN A 97 -3.40 7.86 5.33
CA GLN A 97 -4.68 7.77 6.06
C GLN A 97 -5.87 7.42 5.16
N THR A 98 -5.86 7.85 3.89
CA THR A 98 -6.98 7.65 2.95
C THR A 98 -6.47 7.21 1.59
N MET A 99 -7.31 6.50 0.83
CA MET A 99 -6.92 6.08 -0.52
C MET A 99 -6.74 7.28 -1.45
N ASN A 100 -7.55 8.34 -1.26
CA ASN A 100 -7.41 9.56 -2.04
C ASN A 100 -6.07 10.25 -1.79
N SER A 101 -5.59 10.32 -0.53
CA SER A 101 -4.29 10.90 -0.25
C SER A 101 -3.15 10.06 -0.85
N ALA A 102 -3.25 8.73 -0.78
CA ALA A 102 -2.29 7.83 -1.45
C ALA A 102 -2.28 8.02 -2.98
N ILE A 103 -3.44 8.08 -3.63
CA ILE A 103 -3.54 8.30 -5.09
C ILE A 103 -2.98 9.65 -5.49
N ASN A 104 -3.24 10.71 -4.72
CA ASN A 104 -2.68 12.03 -4.99
C ASN A 104 -1.16 12.03 -4.86
N ARG A 105 -0.63 11.35 -3.83
CA ARG A 105 0.80 11.17 -3.65
C ARG A 105 1.44 10.37 -4.79
N GLU A 106 0.82 9.29 -5.23
CA GLU A 106 1.27 8.50 -6.38
C GLU A 106 1.38 9.36 -7.64
N LYS A 107 0.38 10.21 -7.91
CA LYS A 107 0.40 11.15 -9.04
C LYS A 107 1.54 12.16 -8.92
N GLN A 108 1.75 12.73 -7.73
CA GLN A 108 2.86 13.65 -7.48
C GLN A 108 4.21 12.99 -7.73
N ILE A 109 4.42 11.77 -7.22
CA ILE A 109 5.65 11.00 -7.45
C ILE A 109 5.82 10.75 -8.94
N LYS A 110 4.78 10.27 -9.64
CA LYS A 110 4.83 9.99 -11.09
C LYS A 110 5.20 11.23 -11.91
N ALA A 111 4.62 12.40 -11.59
CA ALA A 111 4.91 13.67 -12.25
C ALA A 111 6.29 14.25 -11.93
N GLY A 112 6.94 13.79 -10.85
CA GLY A 112 8.29 14.20 -10.48
C GLY A 112 9.38 13.70 -11.45
N SER A 113 10.50 14.44 -11.49
CA SER A 113 11.69 14.02 -12.24
C SER A 113 12.28 12.72 -11.68
N ARG A 114 13.13 12.08 -12.47
CA ARG A 114 13.83 10.87 -12.06
C ARG A 114 14.68 11.11 -10.80
N ASP A 115 15.42 12.21 -10.76
CA ASP A 115 16.26 12.56 -9.61
C ASP A 115 15.45 12.74 -8.32
N LYS A 116 14.25 13.31 -8.41
CA LYS A 116 13.36 13.45 -7.25
C LYS A 116 12.91 12.08 -6.72
N LYS A 117 12.67 11.10 -7.59
CA LYS A 117 12.32 9.73 -7.21
C LYS A 117 13.50 9.01 -6.55
N ILE A 118 14.70 9.17 -7.11
CA ILE A 118 15.93 8.59 -6.56
C ILE A 118 16.19 9.16 -5.16
N LYS A 119 16.17 10.49 -5.01
CA LYS A 119 16.32 11.15 -3.70
C LYS A 119 15.27 10.69 -2.69
N LEU A 120 14.02 10.50 -3.12
CA LEU A 120 12.95 9.98 -2.25
C LEU A 120 13.25 8.55 -1.74
N ILE A 121 13.77 7.68 -2.60
CA ILE A 121 14.17 6.33 -2.21
C ILE A 121 15.37 6.40 -1.24
N GLU A 122 16.42 7.11 -1.64
CA GLU A 122 17.69 7.18 -0.90
C GLU A 122 17.58 7.88 0.47
N GLN A 123 16.53 8.67 0.70
CA GLN A 123 16.22 9.23 2.02
C GLN A 123 16.02 8.16 3.11
N THR A 124 15.56 6.96 2.73
CA THR A 124 15.25 5.87 3.67
C THR A 124 15.97 4.57 3.32
N ASN A 125 16.37 4.40 2.06
CA ASN A 125 16.96 3.17 1.54
C ASN A 125 18.10 3.48 0.54
N ILE A 126 19.25 3.91 1.05
CA ILE A 126 20.40 4.34 0.23
C ILE A 126 21.01 3.22 -0.62
N ASN A 127 20.90 1.98 -0.15
CA ASN A 127 21.41 0.81 -0.84
C ASN A 127 20.41 0.22 -1.84
N TRP A 128 19.15 0.65 -1.76
CA TRP A 128 18.04 0.09 -2.53
C TRP A 128 17.80 -1.39 -2.20
N ASP A 129 17.95 -1.71 -0.92
CA ASP A 129 17.68 -3.04 -0.37
C ASP A 129 16.22 -3.42 -0.60
N ASP A 130 15.96 -4.71 -0.75
CA ASP A 130 14.61 -5.23 -0.94
C ASP A 130 13.85 -5.24 0.40
N LEU A 131 13.07 -4.19 0.63
CA LEU A 131 12.27 -3.99 1.83
C LEU A 131 11.18 -5.06 2.01
N TYR A 132 10.96 -5.92 1.01
CA TYR A 132 9.98 -6.99 1.13
C TYR A 132 10.31 -7.95 2.29
N ASN A 133 11.59 -8.23 2.52
CA ASN A 133 12.00 -9.15 3.59
C ASN A 133 11.72 -8.56 4.98
N GLU A 134 11.78 -7.23 5.11
CA GLU A 134 11.54 -6.53 6.38
C GLU A 134 10.05 -6.49 6.75
N ILE A 135 9.14 -6.52 5.77
CA ILE A 135 7.69 -6.43 6.02
C ILE A 135 6.99 -7.79 6.18
N ILE A 136 7.70 -8.91 5.93
CA ILE A 136 7.16 -10.27 6.11
C ILE A 136 7.64 -10.95 7.39
N LEU A 137 8.64 -10.38 8.07
CA LEU A 137 9.16 -10.81 9.36
C LEU A 137 8.37 -10.16 10.50
#